data_AF-A0AAP2JYH8-F1
#
_entry.id   AF-A0AAP2JYH8-F1
#
_cell.length_a   1.000
_cell.length_b   1.000
_cell.length_c   1.000
_cell.angle_alpha   90.00
_cell.angle_beta   90.00
_cell.angle_gamma   90.00
#
_symmetry.space_group_name_H-M   'P 1'
#
loop_
_entity.id
_entity.type
_entity.pdbx_description
1 polymer ?
#
loop_
_entity_poly.entity_id
_entity_poly.type
_entity_poly.pdbx_seq_one_letter_code
_entity_poly.pdbx_strand_id
1 'polypeptide(L)' 'MPKGNQMQPHQQRVVDEKAELDDKITKLTTFINGDICKTLEHRDQELLSNQLGHMRSYSETLSQRIERF' A
#
# COMPACT_ATOMS: atom_id res chain seq x y z
N MET A 1 -9.37 -32.72 -15.56
CA MET A 1 -9.56 -31.30 -15.20
C MET A 1 -8.40 -30.88 -14.30
N PRO A 2 -7.54 -29.92 -14.67
CA PRO A 2 -6.52 -29.45 -13.75
C PRO A 2 -7.18 -28.68 -12.61
N LYS A 3 -6.77 -28.98 -11.38
CA LYS A 3 -7.31 -28.40 -10.15
C LYS A 3 -6.92 -26.92 -10.10
N GLY A 4 -7.89 -26.03 -9.83
CA GLY A 4 -7.62 -24.61 -9.65
C GLY A 4 -6.56 -24.40 -8.57
N ASN A 5 -5.55 -23.60 -8.89
CA ASN A 5 -4.47 -23.25 -7.98
C ASN A 5 -5.04 -22.37 -6.85
N GLN A 6 -5.52 -23.00 -5.78
CA GLN A 6 -5.96 -22.29 -4.58
C GLN A 6 -4.72 -21.86 -3.80
N MET A 7 -4.57 -20.55 -3.57
CA MET A 7 -3.43 -20.00 -2.84
C MET A 7 -3.31 -20.63 -1.45
N GLN A 8 -2.07 -20.90 -1.02
CA GLN A 8 -1.82 -21.31 0.36
C GLN A 8 -2.22 -20.18 1.32
N PRO A 9 -2.63 -20.49 2.57
CA PRO A 9 -3.06 -19.45 3.51
C PRO A 9 -2.04 -18.33 3.72
N HIS A 10 -0.75 -18.63 3.63
CA HIS A 10 0.30 -17.62 3.76
C HIS A 10 0.48 -16.75 2.52
N GLN A 11 0.13 -17.24 1.33
CA GLN A 11 0.14 -16.49 0.08
C GLN A 11 -1.08 -15.55 0.02
N GLN A 12 -2.26 -16.06 0.40
CA GLN A 12 -3.49 -15.25 0.50
C GLN A 12 -3.31 -14.06 1.45
N ARG A 13 -2.68 -14.28 2.62
CA ARG A 13 -2.37 -13.18 3.55
C ARG A 13 -1.58 -12.03 2.92
N VAL A 14 -0.67 -12.32 1.98
CA VAL A 14 0.14 -11.29 1.31
C VAL A 14 -0.69 -10.52 0.28
N VAL A 15 -1.61 -11.20 -0.40
CA VAL A 15 -2.56 -10.57 -1.32
C VAL A 15 -3.51 -9.64 -0.57
N ASP A 16 -4.07 -10.11 0.54
CA ASP A 16 -4.98 -9.32 1.38
C ASP A 16 -4.25 -8.12 1.99
N GLU A 17 -3.04 -8.34 2.50
CA GLU A 17 -2.20 -7.28 3.05
C GLU A 17 -1.87 -6.20 2.01
N LYS A 18 -1.55 -6.59 0.77
CA LYS A 18 -1.32 -5.64 -0.32
C LYS A 18 -2.58 -4.83 -0.63
N ALA A 19 -3.73 -5.50 -0.76
CA ALA A 19 -4.99 -4.83 -1.06
C ALA A 19 -5.36 -3.79 0.01
N GLU A 20 -5.21 -4.14 1.28
CA GLU A 20 -5.43 -3.20 2.39
C GLU A 20 -4.43 -2.02 2.37
N LEU A 21 -3.17 -2.29 2.03
CA LEU A 21 -2.15 -1.25 1.96
C LEU A 21 -2.41 -0.29 0.79
N ASP A 22 -2.81 -0.79 -0.37
CA ASP A 22 -3.12 0.01 -1.57
C ASP A 22 -4.31 0.94 -1.34
N ASP A 23 -5.34 0.49 -0.59
CA ASP A 23 -6.45 1.35 -0.15
C ASP A 23 -5.96 2.48 0.77
N LYS A 24 -5.06 2.17 1.73
CA LYS A 24 -4.45 3.19 2.60
C LYS A 24 -3.58 4.16 1.81
N ILE A 25 -2.80 3.69 0.84
CA ILE A 25 -1.99 4.52 -0.08
C ILE A 25 -2.90 5.48 -0.85
N THR A 26 -4.04 5.00 -1.36
CA THR A 26 -5.00 5.80 -2.11
C THR A 26 -5.54 6.92 -1.23
N LYS A 27 -6.03 6.59 -0.02
CA LYS A 27 -6.55 7.56 0.95
C LYS A 27 -5.52 8.62 1.35
N LEU A 28 -4.28 8.20 1.65
CA LEU A 28 -3.21 9.12 2.01
C LEU A 28 -2.80 10.01 0.84
N THR A 29 -2.72 9.45 -0.37
CA THR A 29 -2.45 10.24 -1.60
C THR A 29 -3.53 11.30 -1.82
N THR A 30 -4.80 10.95 -1.68
CA THR A 30 -5.91 11.90 -1.79
C THR A 30 -5.81 13.00 -0.73
N PHE A 31 -5.49 12.64 0.51
CA PHE A 31 -5.33 13.62 1.59
C PHE A 31 -4.18 14.60 1.32
N ILE A 32 -3.00 14.10 0.96
CA ILE A 32 -1.81 14.92 0.67
C ILE A 32 -2.07 15.90 -0.48
N ASN A 33 -2.84 15.48 -1.49
CA ASN A 33 -3.19 16.35 -2.62
C ASN A 33 -4.31 17.35 -2.31
N GLY A 34 -5.01 17.20 -1.18
CA GLY A 34 -6.10 18.06 -0.75
C GLY A 34 -5.62 19.37 -0.11
N ASP A 35 -6.51 20.36 -0.03
CA ASP A 35 -6.17 21.69 0.46
C ASP A 35 -5.85 21.71 1.97
N ILE A 36 -6.43 20.79 2.75
CA ILE A 36 -6.15 20.68 4.19
C ILE A 36 -4.68 20.38 4.44
N CYS A 37 -4.07 19.47 3.67
CA CYS A 37 -2.66 19.14 3.84
C CYS A 37 -1.75 20.35 3.63
N LYS A 38 -2.12 21.26 2.71
CA LYS A 38 -1.37 22.50 2.43
C LYS A 38 -1.40 23.50 3.59
N THR A 39 -2.37 23.37 4.48
CA THR A 39 -2.48 24.22 5.69
C THR A 39 -1.68 23.69 6.88
N LEU A 40 -1.17 22.46 6.81
CA LEU A 40 -0.36 21.87 7.88
C LEU A 40 1.03 22.50 7.93
N GLU A 41 1.70 22.38 9.07
CA GLU A 41 3.11 22.76 9.17
C GLU A 41 3.95 21.95 8.19
N HIS A 42 5.03 22.57 7.68
CA HIS A 42 5.91 21.93 6.71
C HIS A 42 6.42 20.57 7.19
N ARG A 43 6.70 20.45 8.50
CA ARG A 43 7.17 19.20 9.08
C ARG A 43 6.14 18.08 8.97
N ASP A 44 4.86 18.38 9.19
CA ASP A 44 3.79 17.39 9.06
C ASP A 44 3.58 16.96 7.60
N GLN A 45 3.65 17.91 6.66
CA GLN A 45 3.59 17.60 5.23
C GLN A 45 4.73 16.68 4.77
N GLU A 46 5.94 16.92 5.28
CA GLU A 46 7.12 16.09 5.02
C GLU A 46 6.93 14.68 5.60
N LEU A 47 6.45 14.56 6.85
CA LEU A 47 6.19 13.28 7.49
C LEU A 47 5.13 12.45 6.74
N LEU A 48 4.05 13.08 6.29
CA LEU A 48 3.01 12.43 5.47
C LEU A 48 3.57 11.96 4.12
N SER A 49 4.43 12.76 3.49
CA SER A 49 5.09 12.39 2.23
C SER A 49 6.03 11.20 2.42
N ASN A 50 6.82 11.19 3.50
CA ASN A 50 7.69 10.07 3.87
C ASN A 50 6.89 8.81 4.16
N GLN A 51 5.78 8.92 4.92
CA GLN A 51 4.86 7.82 5.18
C GLN A 51 4.35 7.21 3.87
N LEU A 52 3.86 8.04 2.94
CA LEU A 52 3.39 7.59 1.63
C LEU A 52 4.50 6.87 0.84
N GLY A 53 5.72 7.40 0.87
CA GLY A 53 6.90 6.76 0.26
C GLY A 53 7.16 5.37 0.83
N HIS A 54 7.20 5.22 2.15
CA HIS A 54 7.41 3.93 2.81
C HIS A 54 6.30 2.92 2.50
N MET A 55 5.04 3.36 2.49
CA MET A 55 3.91 2.51 2.15
C MET A 55 3.98 2.01 0.70
N ARG A 56 4.36 2.87 -0.25
CA ARG A 56 4.53 2.47 -1.66
C ARG A 56 5.66 1.46 -1.83
N SER A 57 6.81 1.70 -1.19
CA SER A 57 7.92 0.73 -1.19
C SER A 57 7.53 -0.62 -0.59
N TYR A 58 6.70 -0.59 0.47
CA TYR A 58 6.19 -1.82 1.06
C TYR A 58 5.22 -2.55 0.12
N SER A 59 4.26 -1.83 -0.48
CA SER A 59 3.33 -2.41 -1.47
C SER A 59 4.06 -3.03 -2.66
N GLU A 60 5.12 -2.38 -3.14
CA GLU A 60 5.98 -2.92 -4.20
C GLU A 60 6.66 -4.24 -3.79
N THR A 61 7.16 -4.31 -2.55
CA THR A 61 7.71 -5.56 -2.00
C THR A 61 6.65 -6.66 -1.94
N LEU A 62 5.40 -6.33 -1.57
CA LEU A 62 4.29 -7.29 -1.56
C LEU A 62 3.93 -7.75 -2.98
N SER A 63 3.92 -6.84 -3.98
CA SER A 63 3.73 -7.20 -5.40
C SER A 63 4.77 -8.23 -5.85
N GLN A 64 6.06 -7.96 -5.60
CA GLN A 64 7.15 -8.88 -5.95
C GLN A 64 7.05 -10.23 -5.23
N ARG A 65 6.50 -10.27 -4.01
CA ARG A 65 6.23 -11.53 -3.32
C ARG A 65 5.10 -12.30 -3.99
N ILE A 66 4.04 -11.61 -4.40
CA ILE A 66 2.86 -12.22 -5.08
C ILE A 66 3.24 -12.80 -6.44
N GLU A 67 4.12 -12.15 -7.19
CA GLU A 67 4.63 -12.64 -8.48
C GLU A 67 5.37 -13.99 -8.38
N ARG A 68 5.76 -14.41 -7.17
CA ARG A 68 6.46 -15.68 -6.92
C ARG A 68 5.54 -16.83 -6.50
N PHE A 69 4.24 -16.61 -6.38
CA PHE A 69 3.28 -17.59 -5.83
C PHE A 69 2.74 -18.60 -6.84
#